data_AF-A0A4W5KA62-F1
#
_entry.id   AF-A0A4W5KA62-F1
#
_cell.length_a   1.000
_cell.length_b   1.000
_cell.length_c   1.000
_cell.angle_alpha   90.00
_cell.angle_beta   90.00
_cell.angle_gamma   90.00
#
_symmetry.space_group_name_H-M   'P 1'
#
loop_
_entity.id
_entity.type
_entity.pdbx_description
1 polymer ?
#
loop_
_entity_poly.entity_id
_entity_poly.type
_entity_poly.pdbx_seq_one_letter_code
_entity_poly.pdbx_strand_id
1 'polypeptide(L)'
;MKLKMAYLLYLSFFLLFLRLTQAHPLQLDKKDEMVFTEDPDDLVDITTRILETNNATTEMLMEGDIMVPRTRTAIRCLWSNECLWERKKSENLVKVPYTLSSDLDYYSQGKIKYAMNTFHTKTCVRFVQHSNQRDYLRIESRSGCYSWLLHALGFYHVQNRSDRDKYIRINWEYVEHGEEPNFDKEDTNNLDIPYDYSSVMHYNRWSFSTVYRKETITPIPDATVRIGQSLEMSAIDVQRVNKLYRC
;
A
#
# COMPACT_ATOMS: atom_id res chain seq x y z
N MET A 1 -14.31 19.60 67.33
CA MET A 1 -15.14 20.00 66.17
C MET A 1 -14.27 20.18 64.91
N LYS A 2 -13.79 19.08 64.28
CA LYS A 2 -13.08 19.10 62.98
C LYS A 2 -13.13 17.73 62.28
N LEU A 3 -14.28 17.05 62.27
CA LEU A 3 -14.43 15.75 61.59
C LEU A 3 -15.72 15.58 60.77
N LYS A 4 -16.45 16.66 60.47
CA LYS A 4 -17.68 16.62 59.65
C LYS A 4 -17.58 17.26 58.26
N MET A 5 -16.50 17.96 57.90
CA MET A 5 -16.37 18.59 56.57
C MET A 5 -15.74 17.72 55.48
N ALA A 6 -14.95 16.70 55.81
CA ALA A 6 -14.32 15.84 54.79
C ALA A 6 -15.34 14.90 54.10
N TYR A 7 -16.35 14.41 54.84
CA TYR A 7 -17.37 13.52 54.29
C TYR A 7 -18.33 14.23 53.31
N LEU A 8 -18.62 15.52 53.53
CA LEU A 8 -19.50 16.29 52.65
C LEU A 8 -18.84 16.63 51.30
N LEU A 9 -17.51 16.78 51.25
CA LEU A 9 -16.75 16.98 50.01
C LEU A 9 -16.58 15.69 49.19
N TYR A 10 -16.51 14.53 49.84
CA TYR A 10 -16.46 13.24 49.14
C TYR A 10 -17.83 12.84 48.56
N LEU A 11 -18.93 13.13 49.27
CA LEU A 11 -20.27 12.84 48.77
C LEU A 11 -20.64 13.69 47.54
N SER A 12 -20.21 14.95 47.49
CA SER A 12 -20.47 15.83 46.34
C SER A 12 -19.66 15.43 45.10
N PHE A 13 -18.42 14.96 45.26
CA PHE A 13 -17.63 14.43 44.15
C PHE A 13 -18.16 13.08 43.64
N PHE A 14 -18.63 12.19 44.52
CA PHE A 14 -19.22 10.90 44.12
C PHE A 14 -20.55 11.07 43.36
N LEU A 15 -21.37 12.06 43.72
CA LEU A 15 -22.60 12.38 42.99
C LEU A 15 -22.36 13.06 41.63
N LEU A 16 -21.23 13.77 41.46
CA LEU A 16 -20.79 14.28 40.15
C LEU A 16 -20.37 13.15 39.20
N PHE A 17 -19.75 12.08 39.72
CA PHE A 17 -19.44 10.89 38.91
C PHE A 17 -20.67 10.03 38.59
N LEU A 18 -21.65 9.92 39.49
CA LEU A 18 -22.93 9.24 39.21
C LEU A 18 -23.84 10.00 38.22
N ARG A 19 -23.59 11.29 37.98
CA ARG A 19 -24.25 12.09 36.92
C ARG A 19 -23.55 12.01 35.57
N LEU A 20 -22.34 11.46 35.50
CA LEU A 20 -21.63 11.12 34.26
C LEU A 20 -21.89 9.68 33.80
N THR A 21 -22.61 8.87 34.59
CA THR A 21 -23.12 7.55 34.19
C THR A 21 -24.59 7.63 33.77
N GLN A 22 -24.93 8.55 32.87
CA GLN A 22 -25.98 8.23 31.88
C GLN A 22 -25.29 7.70 30.64
N ALA A 23 -24.82 6.46 30.75
CA ALA A 23 -24.53 5.64 29.59
C ALA A 23 -25.85 5.51 28.81
N HIS A 24 -25.94 6.25 27.70
CA HIS A 24 -26.89 5.89 26.67
C HIS A 24 -26.54 4.47 26.21
N PRO A 25 -27.50 3.54 26.11
CA PRO A 25 -27.21 2.23 25.57
C PRO A 25 -26.65 2.43 24.15
N LEU A 26 -25.41 1.95 23.94
CA LEU A 26 -24.82 1.78 22.62
C LEU A 26 -25.76 0.87 21.84
N GLN A 27 -26.59 1.47 21.00
CA GLN A 27 -27.33 0.76 19.98
C GLN A 27 -26.27 0.31 18.97
N LEU A 28 -25.94 -0.99 19.03
CA LEU A 28 -25.02 -1.62 18.09
C LEU A 28 -25.73 -1.68 16.73
N ASP A 29 -25.69 -0.60 15.98
CA ASP A 29 -26.24 -0.57 14.64
C ASP A 29 -25.26 -1.29 13.70
N LYS A 30 -25.73 -2.37 13.09
CA LYS A 30 -24.98 -3.18 12.14
C LYS A 30 -24.91 -2.41 10.82
N LYS A 31 -23.96 -1.49 10.68
CA LYS A 31 -23.59 -0.91 9.37
C LYS A 31 -22.28 -0.11 9.40
N ASP A 32 -21.22 -0.69 9.96
CA ASP A 32 -19.86 -0.26 9.58
C ASP A 32 -19.47 -0.92 8.24
N GLU A 33 -20.17 -0.51 7.19
CA GLU A 33 -19.55 -0.48 5.87
C GLU A 33 -18.76 0.83 5.84
N MET A 34 -17.44 0.75 5.75
CA MET A 34 -16.56 1.91 5.68
C MET A 34 -16.88 2.69 4.41
N VAL A 35 -17.83 3.62 4.49
CA VAL A 35 -18.14 4.56 3.42
C VAL A 35 -17.00 5.58 3.39
N PHE A 36 -16.06 5.39 2.46
CA PHE A 36 -15.13 6.44 2.07
C PHE A 36 -15.96 7.54 1.41
N THR A 37 -16.22 8.61 2.15
CA THR A 37 -16.75 9.84 1.57
C THR A 37 -15.61 10.51 0.80
N GLU A 38 -15.66 10.47 -0.53
CA GLU A 38 -14.78 11.27 -1.39
C GLU A 38 -15.04 12.74 -1.07
N ASP A 39 -14.06 13.42 -0.45
CA ASP A 39 -14.12 14.86 -0.19
C ASP A 39 -13.87 15.61 -1.51
N PRO A 40 -14.78 16.49 -1.95
CA PRO A 40 -14.66 17.20 -3.22
C PRO A 40 -13.47 18.19 -3.31
N ASP A 41 -12.75 18.46 -2.22
CA ASP A 41 -11.50 19.26 -2.21
C ASP A 41 -10.21 18.41 -2.31
N ASP A 42 -10.31 17.07 -2.39
CA ASP A 42 -9.18 16.13 -2.53
C ASP A 42 -8.67 16.07 -4.00
N LEU A 43 -8.35 17.25 -4.55
CA LEU A 43 -7.80 17.41 -5.91
C LEU A 43 -6.38 16.82 -6.07
N VAL A 44 -5.76 16.39 -4.97
CA VAL A 44 -4.41 15.79 -4.97
C VAL A 44 -4.55 14.29 -4.78
N ASP A 45 -4.42 13.56 -5.89
CA ASP A 45 -4.51 12.11 -5.91
C ASP A 45 -3.45 11.47 -4.98
N ILE A 46 -3.78 10.29 -4.45
CA ILE A 46 -2.94 9.55 -3.50
C ILE A 46 -1.51 9.32 -4.02
N THR A 47 -1.33 9.03 -5.33
CA THR A 47 0.02 8.89 -5.90
C THR A 47 0.77 10.21 -5.82
N THR A 48 0.13 11.34 -6.16
CA THR A 48 0.74 12.66 -6.03
C THR A 48 1.10 12.98 -4.57
N ARG A 49 0.20 12.68 -3.62
CA ARG A 49 0.47 12.88 -2.18
C ARG A 49 1.65 12.03 -1.71
N ILE A 50 1.75 10.79 -2.18
CA ILE A 50 2.87 9.88 -1.90
C ILE A 50 4.18 10.48 -2.44
N LEU A 51 4.20 10.90 -3.71
CA LEU A 51 5.37 11.48 -4.36
C LEU A 51 5.82 12.79 -3.69
N GLU A 52 4.89 13.69 -3.38
CA GLU A 52 5.16 14.94 -2.66
C GLU A 52 5.71 14.67 -1.25
N THR A 53 5.13 13.71 -0.53
CA THR A 53 5.62 13.28 0.79
C THR A 53 7.03 12.69 0.69
N ASN A 54 7.34 12.00 -0.41
CA ASN A 54 8.63 11.39 -0.66
C ASN A 54 9.70 12.39 -1.09
N ASN A 55 9.37 13.59 -1.57
CA ASN A 55 10.36 14.62 -1.90
C ASN A 55 11.25 15.01 -0.68
N ALA A 56 10.75 14.80 0.55
CA ALA A 56 11.51 15.03 1.78
C ALA A 56 12.38 13.84 2.22
N THR A 57 12.37 12.72 1.49
CA THR A 57 13.17 11.54 1.81
C THR A 57 14.61 11.68 1.31
N THR A 58 15.54 11.04 2.01
CA THR A 58 16.95 10.91 1.57
C THR A 58 17.24 9.54 0.97
N GLU A 59 16.23 8.66 0.90
CA GLU A 59 16.35 7.33 0.31
C GLU A 59 16.26 7.41 -1.23
N MET A 60 17.03 6.56 -1.92
CA MET A 60 16.90 6.42 -3.38
C MET A 60 15.64 5.62 -3.69
N LEU A 61 14.64 6.30 -4.26
CA LEU A 61 13.39 5.68 -4.67
C LEU A 61 13.38 5.46 -6.19
N MET A 62 13.16 4.22 -6.61
CA MET A 62 12.69 3.90 -7.95
C MET A 62 11.20 4.14 -7.97
N GLU A 63 10.70 4.60 -9.10
CA GLU A 63 9.27 4.80 -9.26
C GLU A 63 8.68 5.79 -8.21
N GLY A 64 9.53 6.62 -7.58
CA GLY A 64 9.16 7.61 -6.55
C GLY A 64 8.53 7.08 -5.27
N ASP A 65 8.18 5.80 -5.18
CA ASP A 65 7.60 5.15 -4.00
C ASP A 65 8.12 3.71 -3.78
N ILE A 66 9.20 3.32 -4.47
CA ILE A 66 9.90 2.05 -4.23
C ILE A 66 11.29 2.33 -3.76
N MET A 67 11.61 1.93 -2.54
CA MET A 67 12.99 1.92 -2.11
C MET A 67 13.81 0.97 -2.99
N VAL A 68 14.83 1.50 -3.70
CA VAL A 68 15.74 0.68 -4.49
C VAL A 68 16.41 -0.33 -3.55
N PRO A 69 16.20 -1.64 -3.74
CA PRO A 69 16.71 -2.65 -2.82
C PRO A 69 18.24 -2.60 -2.78
N ARG A 70 18.82 -2.31 -1.60
CA ARG A 70 20.29 -2.34 -1.41
C ARG A 70 20.85 -3.77 -1.38
N THR A 71 19.98 -4.79 -1.36
CA THR A 71 20.34 -6.21 -1.25
C THR A 71 19.57 -7.07 -2.27
N ARG A 72 18.54 -7.80 -1.84
CA ARG A 72 17.77 -8.76 -2.64
C ARG A 72 16.32 -8.32 -2.74
N THR A 73 15.75 -8.45 -3.94
CA THR A 73 14.33 -8.27 -4.21
C THR A 73 13.83 -9.41 -5.09
N ALA A 74 12.55 -9.76 -4.95
CA ALA A 74 11.88 -10.69 -5.86
C ALA A 74 11.62 -10.05 -7.25
N ILE A 75 11.81 -8.74 -7.40
CA ILE A 75 11.56 -8.00 -8.65
C ILE A 75 12.45 -8.50 -9.80
N ARG A 76 13.72 -8.81 -9.53
CA ARG A 76 14.68 -9.27 -10.56
C ARG A 76 14.71 -10.80 -10.73
N CYS A 77 13.60 -11.49 -10.47
CA CYS A 77 13.45 -12.94 -10.68
C CYS A 77 13.03 -13.31 -12.11
N LEU A 78 13.63 -12.70 -13.14
CA LEU A 78 13.18 -12.85 -14.53
C LEU A 78 13.37 -14.28 -15.07
N TRP A 79 14.43 -14.95 -14.64
CA TRP A 79 14.86 -16.25 -15.20
C TRP A 79 15.16 -17.32 -14.15
N SER A 80 14.98 -17.01 -12.85
CA SER A 80 15.20 -17.93 -11.74
C SER A 80 14.16 -17.69 -10.64
N ASN A 81 13.58 -18.77 -10.11
CA ASN A 81 12.69 -18.71 -8.95
C ASN A 81 13.44 -18.58 -7.62
N GLU A 82 14.78 -18.56 -7.64
CA GLU A 82 15.62 -18.57 -6.43
C GLU A 82 15.49 -17.30 -5.60
N CYS A 83 15.07 -16.18 -6.20
CA CYS A 83 14.88 -14.93 -5.46
C CYS A 83 13.45 -14.72 -4.93
N LEU A 84 12.47 -15.56 -5.31
CA LEU A 84 11.10 -15.51 -4.78
C LEU A 84 11.04 -16.00 -3.32
N TRP A 85 9.99 -15.62 -2.60
CA TRP A 85 9.66 -16.20 -1.29
C TRP A 85 9.36 -17.69 -1.43
N GLU A 86 9.94 -18.50 -0.54
CA GLU A 86 9.85 -19.95 -0.63
C GLU A 86 8.41 -20.44 -0.36
N ARG A 87 7.92 -21.29 -1.26
CA ARG A 87 6.66 -22.02 -1.05
C ARG A 87 6.91 -23.28 -0.24
N LYS A 88 6.28 -23.34 0.93
CA LYS A 88 6.27 -24.55 1.77
C LYS A 88 5.27 -25.57 1.19
N LYS A 89 5.80 -26.55 0.45
CA LYS A 89 5.00 -27.57 -0.26
C LYS A 89 4.02 -28.32 0.65
N SER A 90 4.40 -28.62 1.89
CA SER A 90 3.56 -29.36 2.84
C SER A 90 2.28 -28.62 3.22
N GLU A 91 2.29 -27.29 3.19
CA GLU A 91 1.17 -26.44 3.62
C GLU A 91 0.45 -25.78 2.44
N ASN A 92 1.04 -25.85 1.25
CA ASN A 92 0.61 -25.07 0.08
C ASN A 92 0.60 -23.55 0.34
N LEU A 93 1.55 -23.04 1.13
CA LEU A 93 1.62 -21.63 1.52
C LEU A 93 2.99 -21.02 1.23
N VAL A 94 2.99 -19.72 0.95
CA VAL A 94 4.20 -18.89 0.86
C VAL A 94 4.23 -18.01 2.10
N LYS A 95 5.18 -18.28 3.00
CA LYS A 95 5.29 -17.52 4.25
C LYS A 95 6.27 -16.36 4.05
N VAL A 96 5.80 -15.15 4.30
CA VAL A 96 6.58 -13.91 4.23
C VAL A 96 6.75 -13.39 5.65
N PRO A 97 7.90 -13.64 6.29
CA PRO A 97 8.14 -13.19 7.67
C PRO A 97 8.26 -11.66 7.70
N TYR A 98 7.74 -11.01 8.74
CA TYR A 98 7.86 -9.56 8.90
C TYR A 98 7.99 -9.10 10.35
N THR A 99 8.56 -7.90 10.54
CA THR A 99 8.55 -7.14 11.79
C THR A 99 7.84 -5.79 11.60
N LEU A 100 7.22 -5.27 12.66
CA LEU A 100 6.70 -3.91 12.73
C LEU A 100 7.54 -3.12 13.73
N SER A 101 8.09 -1.97 13.33
CA SER A 101 8.81 -1.08 14.25
C SER A 101 7.87 -0.54 15.33
N SER A 102 8.42 -0.27 16.51
CA SER A 102 7.74 0.44 17.59
C SER A 102 7.38 1.88 17.23
N ASP A 103 8.01 2.45 16.20
CA ASP A 103 7.76 3.82 15.74
C ASP A 103 6.42 3.94 14.98
N LEU A 104 5.82 2.81 14.59
CA LEU A 104 4.49 2.78 13.98
C LEU A 104 3.44 2.81 15.08
N ASP A 105 2.55 3.79 15.02
CA ASP A 105 1.42 3.87 15.94
C ASP A 105 0.41 2.72 15.77
N TYR A 106 -0.48 2.55 16.74
CA TYR A 106 -1.46 1.46 16.74
C TYR A 106 -2.36 1.48 15.50
N TYR A 107 -2.72 2.68 15.04
CA TYR A 107 -3.59 2.88 13.88
C TYR A 107 -2.91 2.38 12.59
N SER A 108 -1.68 2.81 12.34
CA SER A 108 -0.88 2.42 11.17
C SER A 108 -0.60 0.92 11.17
N GLN A 109 -0.26 0.34 12.33
CA GLN A 109 -0.12 -1.11 12.46
C GLN A 109 -1.42 -1.85 12.12
N GLY A 110 -2.58 -1.30 12.52
CA GLY A 110 -3.89 -1.83 12.16
C GLY A 110 -4.12 -1.83 10.65
N LYS A 111 -3.82 -0.71 9.97
CA LYS A 111 -3.94 -0.60 8.50
C LYS A 111 -3.00 -1.56 7.76
N ILE A 112 -1.76 -1.71 8.22
CA ILE A 112 -0.80 -2.67 7.64
C ILE A 112 -1.32 -4.10 7.78
N LYS A 113 -1.78 -4.48 8.98
CA LYS A 113 -2.34 -5.83 9.22
C LYS A 113 -3.61 -6.08 8.39
N TYR A 114 -4.46 -5.07 8.24
CA TYR A 114 -5.63 -5.14 7.36
C TYR A 114 -5.22 -5.39 5.90
N ALA A 115 -4.26 -4.61 5.38
CA ALA A 115 -3.74 -4.80 4.03
C ALA A 115 -3.14 -6.21 3.85
N MET A 116 -2.34 -6.70 4.80
CA MET A 116 -1.82 -8.07 4.79
C MET A 116 -2.93 -9.13 4.77
N ASN A 117 -4.03 -8.91 5.49
CA ASN A 117 -5.17 -9.83 5.52
C ASN A 117 -5.87 -9.94 4.15
N THR A 118 -5.84 -8.89 3.32
CA THR A 118 -6.38 -8.97 1.95
C THR A 118 -5.63 -9.99 1.08
N PHE A 119 -4.33 -10.20 1.32
CA PHE A 119 -3.58 -11.28 0.68
C PHE A 119 -3.99 -12.65 1.21
N HIS A 120 -4.26 -12.76 2.51
CA HIS A 120 -4.59 -14.03 3.15
C HIS A 120 -5.90 -14.61 2.62
N THR A 121 -6.86 -13.75 2.29
CA THR A 121 -8.19 -14.15 1.80
C THR A 121 -8.21 -14.48 0.31
N LYS A 122 -7.31 -13.89 -0.49
CA LYS A 122 -7.32 -14.00 -1.96
C LYS A 122 -6.17 -14.83 -2.56
N THR A 123 -5.12 -15.14 -1.78
CA THR A 123 -3.89 -15.80 -2.27
C THR A 123 -3.37 -16.88 -1.31
N CYS A 124 -2.29 -17.59 -1.68
CA CYS A 124 -1.54 -18.49 -0.78
C CYS A 124 -0.42 -17.80 0.01
N VAL A 125 -0.25 -16.48 -0.13
CA VAL A 125 0.74 -15.68 0.61
C VAL A 125 0.27 -15.45 2.05
N ARG A 126 1.14 -15.69 3.02
CA ARG A 126 0.87 -15.50 4.45
C ARG A 126 1.98 -14.69 5.09
N PHE A 127 1.63 -13.48 5.52
CA PHE A 127 2.49 -12.66 6.36
C PHE A 127 2.52 -13.25 7.77
N VAL A 128 3.70 -13.60 8.24
CA VAL A 128 3.91 -14.24 9.56
C VAL A 128 4.86 -13.41 10.40
N GLN A 129 4.65 -13.37 11.72
CA GLN A 129 5.60 -12.71 12.61
C GLN A 129 6.98 -13.34 12.45
N HIS A 130 7.98 -12.49 12.24
CA HIS A 130 9.37 -12.92 12.15
C HIS A 130 9.83 -13.54 13.47
N SER A 131 10.72 -14.52 13.35
CA SER A 131 11.35 -15.21 14.46
C SER A 131 12.84 -15.37 14.18
N ASN A 132 13.22 -16.44 13.47
CA ASN A 132 14.61 -16.76 13.13
C ASN A 132 14.85 -16.92 11.62
N GLN A 133 13.85 -16.57 10.80
CA GLN A 133 14.01 -16.65 9.34
C GLN A 133 15.09 -15.67 8.88
N ARG A 134 15.91 -16.11 7.92
CA ARG A 134 17.01 -15.30 7.36
C ARG A 134 16.50 -14.11 6.56
N ASP A 135 15.51 -14.34 5.70
CA ASP A 135 14.89 -13.33 4.85
C ASP A 135 13.55 -12.91 5.49
N TYR A 136 13.33 -11.61 5.69
CA TYR A 136 12.10 -11.06 6.26
C TYR A 136 11.92 -9.59 5.89
N LEU A 137 10.67 -9.10 5.94
CA LEU A 137 10.33 -7.70 5.75
C LEU A 137 10.48 -6.95 7.07
N ARG A 138 11.20 -5.83 7.08
CA ARG A 138 11.19 -4.90 8.21
C ARG A 138 10.35 -3.68 7.82
N ILE A 139 9.21 -3.50 8.49
CA ILE A 139 8.27 -2.42 8.20
C ILE A 139 8.40 -1.38 9.31
N GLU A 140 8.77 -0.16 8.93
CA GLU A 140 9.08 0.92 9.85
C GLU A 140 8.66 2.27 9.25
N SER A 141 8.42 3.25 10.12
CA SER A 141 8.18 4.62 9.69
C SER A 141 9.51 5.32 9.49
N ARG A 142 9.81 5.75 8.26
CA ARG A 142 10.95 6.63 7.93
C ARG A 142 10.45 7.95 7.35
N SER A 143 11.35 8.83 6.91
CA SER A 143 10.96 10.01 6.14
C SER A 143 10.38 9.58 4.79
N GLY A 144 9.17 10.05 4.49
CA GLY A 144 8.42 9.65 3.30
C GLY A 144 7.33 8.60 3.57
N CYS A 145 6.59 8.25 2.54
CA CYS A 145 5.62 7.16 2.48
C CYS A 145 5.89 6.33 1.22
N TYR A 146 6.33 5.09 1.37
CA TYR A 146 6.56 4.18 0.26
C TYR A 146 6.06 2.79 0.63
N SER A 147 5.44 2.09 -0.32
CA SER A 147 4.94 0.74 -0.12
C SER A 147 5.66 -0.20 -1.07
N TRP A 148 6.28 -1.22 -0.52
CA TRP A 148 7.05 -2.19 -1.29
C TRP A 148 6.41 -3.58 -1.23
N LEU A 149 5.14 -3.73 -0.85
CA LEU A 149 4.62 -5.07 -0.54
C LEU A 149 4.49 -5.97 -1.77
N LEU A 150 3.89 -5.48 -2.87
CA LEU A 150 3.83 -6.22 -4.13
C LEU A 150 5.20 -6.29 -4.81
N HIS A 151 6.03 -5.27 -4.64
CA HIS A 151 7.44 -5.30 -5.03
C HIS A 151 8.24 -6.38 -4.29
N ALA A 152 8.02 -6.56 -2.99
CA ALA A 152 8.62 -7.62 -2.19
C ALA A 152 8.23 -9.01 -2.70
N LEU A 153 7.05 -9.11 -3.33
CA LEU A 153 6.54 -10.31 -3.97
C LEU A 153 7.00 -10.46 -5.43
N GLY A 154 7.67 -9.45 -5.99
CA GLY A 154 8.34 -9.52 -7.29
C GLY A 154 7.61 -8.88 -8.45
N PHE A 155 6.69 -7.95 -8.18
CA PHE A 155 5.95 -7.23 -9.22
C PHE A 155 6.55 -5.85 -9.45
N TYR A 156 6.63 -5.40 -10.70
CA TYR A 156 6.93 -4.01 -11.07
C TYR A 156 5.64 -3.19 -11.21
N HIS A 157 5.79 -1.86 -11.19
CA HIS A 157 5.20 -0.98 -12.20
C HIS A 157 4.35 -1.60 -13.33
N VAL A 158 3.02 -1.51 -13.34
CA VAL A 158 2.24 -1.95 -14.53
C VAL A 158 2.59 -1.11 -15.76
N GLN A 159 2.78 0.21 -15.59
CA GLN A 159 3.20 1.07 -16.69
C GLN A 159 4.64 0.82 -17.16
N ASN A 160 5.43 0.04 -16.42
CA ASN A 160 6.80 -0.31 -16.79
C ASN A 160 6.86 -1.65 -17.54
N ARG A 161 5.72 -2.32 -17.79
CA ARG A 161 5.70 -3.56 -18.56
C ARG A 161 6.32 -3.39 -19.95
N SER A 162 6.99 -4.45 -20.41
CA SER A 162 7.59 -4.52 -21.75
C SER A 162 6.60 -4.25 -22.89
N ASP A 163 5.31 -4.56 -22.69
CA ASP A 163 4.21 -4.39 -23.66
C ASP A 163 3.35 -3.13 -23.44
N ARG A 164 3.73 -2.24 -22.51
CA ARG A 164 2.90 -1.10 -22.08
C ARG A 164 2.49 -0.13 -23.20
N ASP A 165 3.33 0.04 -24.22
CA ASP A 165 3.07 0.97 -25.34
C ASP A 165 1.88 0.55 -26.23
N LYS A 166 1.31 -0.64 -26.03
CA LYS A 166 0.05 -1.08 -26.67
C LYS A 166 -1.19 -0.53 -25.95
N TYR A 167 -1.04 -0.08 -24.71
CA TYR A 167 -2.12 0.20 -23.76
C TYR A 167 -2.08 1.63 -23.23
N ILE A 168 -0.89 2.22 -23.14
CA ILE A 168 -0.70 3.59 -22.68
C ILE A 168 0.30 4.32 -23.57
N ARG A 169 0.20 5.65 -23.59
CA ARG A 169 1.19 6.56 -24.16
C ARG A 169 1.81 7.38 -23.02
N ILE A 170 3.13 7.48 -23.01
CA ILE A 170 3.85 8.41 -22.14
C ILE A 170 4.00 9.75 -22.86
N ASN A 171 3.53 10.82 -22.22
CA ASN A 171 3.65 12.19 -22.72
C ASN A 171 4.91 12.82 -22.10
N TRP A 172 6.07 12.47 -22.68
CA TRP A 172 7.40 12.86 -22.17
C TRP A 172 7.59 14.38 -21.99
N GLU A 173 6.90 15.19 -22.79
CA GLU A 173 6.93 16.66 -22.70
C GLU A 173 6.42 17.23 -21.37
N TYR A 174 5.68 16.43 -20.59
CA TYR A 174 5.14 16.83 -19.28
C TYR A 174 5.81 16.12 -18.11
N VAL A 175 6.73 15.19 -18.37
CA VAL A 175 7.48 14.49 -17.32
C VAL A 175 8.49 15.45 -16.71
N GLU A 176 8.58 15.47 -15.38
CA GLU A 176 9.60 16.23 -14.65
C GLU A 176 11.01 15.83 -15.08
N HIS A 177 11.87 16.84 -15.27
CA HIS A 177 13.24 16.59 -15.68
C HIS A 177 14.01 15.82 -14.60
N GLY A 178 14.60 14.68 -14.97
CA GLY A 178 15.27 13.76 -14.05
C GLY A 178 14.41 12.56 -13.63
N GLU A 179 13.08 12.64 -13.82
CA GLU A 179 12.14 11.59 -13.44
C GLU A 179 11.80 10.64 -14.61
N GLU A 180 12.37 10.86 -15.80
CA GLU A 180 12.20 10.00 -16.97
C GLU A 180 12.49 8.51 -16.68
N PRO A 181 13.51 8.14 -15.88
CA PRO A 181 13.78 6.75 -15.54
C PRO A 181 12.64 6.01 -14.83
N ASN A 182 11.73 6.71 -14.14
CA ASN A 182 10.56 6.07 -13.51
C ASN A 182 9.56 5.52 -14.55
N PHE A 183 9.65 5.98 -15.80
CA PHE A 183 8.82 5.54 -16.91
C PHE A 183 9.56 4.59 -17.85
N ASP A 184 10.79 4.19 -17.55
CA ASP A 184 11.52 3.24 -18.39
C ASP A 184 10.84 1.87 -18.39
N LYS A 185 10.79 1.24 -19.57
CA LYS A 185 10.24 -0.12 -19.68
C LYS A 185 11.23 -1.12 -19.09
N GLU A 186 10.69 -2.03 -18.30
CA GLU A 186 11.38 -3.16 -17.73
C GLU A 186 11.18 -4.40 -18.62
N ASP A 187 12.18 -5.30 -18.63
CA ASP A 187 12.06 -6.60 -19.29
C ASP A 187 11.20 -7.53 -18.42
N THR A 188 9.87 -7.39 -18.53
CA THR A 188 8.93 -8.06 -17.64
C THR A 188 8.48 -9.43 -18.16
N ASN A 189 8.47 -10.43 -17.27
CA ASN A 189 7.69 -11.65 -17.47
C ASN A 189 6.21 -11.36 -17.15
N ASN A 190 5.41 -11.13 -18.17
CA ASN A 190 3.99 -10.79 -18.03
C ASN A 190 3.12 -11.99 -17.60
N LEU A 191 3.71 -13.18 -17.45
CA LEU A 191 3.04 -14.42 -17.05
C LEU A 191 1.82 -14.76 -17.91
N ASP A 192 1.77 -14.33 -19.18
CA ASP A 192 0.59 -14.47 -20.04
C ASP A 192 -0.70 -13.93 -19.37
N ILE A 193 -0.55 -12.79 -18.67
CA ILE A 193 -1.64 -12.06 -18.02
C ILE A 193 -1.79 -10.71 -18.73
N PRO A 194 -3.04 -10.31 -19.08
CA PRO A 194 -3.30 -9.07 -19.78
C PRO A 194 -2.85 -7.84 -18.98
N TYR A 195 -2.71 -6.71 -19.68
CA TYR A 195 -2.48 -5.42 -19.06
C TYR A 195 -3.71 -4.99 -18.24
N ASP A 196 -3.49 -4.46 -17.04
CA ASP A 196 -4.56 -4.07 -16.14
C ASP A 196 -4.43 -2.62 -15.72
N TYR A 197 -5.29 -1.77 -16.29
CA TYR A 197 -5.39 -0.35 -15.92
C TYR A 197 -5.85 -0.14 -14.47
N SER A 198 -6.59 -1.10 -13.91
CA SER A 198 -7.13 -1.03 -12.56
C SER A 198 -6.18 -1.61 -11.49
N SER A 199 -4.96 -2.00 -11.89
CA SER A 199 -3.98 -2.52 -10.95
C SER A 199 -3.61 -1.49 -9.90
N VAL A 200 -3.46 -1.93 -8.65
CA VAL A 200 -2.93 -1.11 -7.56
C VAL A 200 -1.48 -0.68 -7.79
N MET A 201 -0.80 -1.35 -8.74
CA MET A 201 0.57 -1.08 -9.18
C MET A 201 0.61 -0.28 -10.49
N HIS A 202 -0.47 0.38 -10.88
CA HIS A 202 -0.46 1.29 -12.02
C HIS A 202 -0.39 2.73 -11.53
N TYR A 203 0.53 3.51 -12.08
CA TYR A 203 0.57 4.95 -11.82
C TYR A 203 -0.70 5.68 -12.19
N ASN A 204 -0.91 6.79 -11.49
CA ASN A 204 -1.87 7.80 -11.89
C ASN A 204 -1.43 8.47 -13.20
N ARG A 205 -2.41 9.01 -13.94
CA ARG A 205 -2.19 9.78 -15.17
C ARG A 205 -1.30 11.02 -14.99
N TRP A 206 -1.26 11.61 -13.80
CA TRP A 206 -0.51 12.85 -13.51
C TRP A 206 0.81 12.63 -12.76
N SER A 207 1.22 11.38 -12.52
CA SER A 207 2.47 11.07 -11.80
C SER A 207 3.66 11.80 -12.44
N PHE A 208 4.48 12.47 -11.63
CA PHE A 208 5.67 13.24 -12.06
C PHE A 208 5.39 14.32 -13.12
N SER A 209 4.19 14.89 -13.15
CA SER A 209 3.92 16.04 -14.00
C SER A 209 4.37 17.35 -13.35
N THR A 210 5.09 18.19 -14.09
CA THR A 210 5.43 19.57 -13.68
C THR A 210 4.40 20.59 -14.14
N VAL A 211 3.43 20.20 -14.96
CA VAL A 211 2.48 21.11 -15.60
C VAL A 211 1.06 20.82 -15.13
N TYR A 212 0.41 21.84 -14.59
CA TYR A 212 -0.93 21.72 -14.02
C TYR A 212 -1.92 21.08 -15.00
N ARG A 213 -2.56 19.98 -14.55
CA ARG A 213 -3.55 19.17 -15.29
C ARG A 213 -3.05 18.54 -16.60
N LYS A 214 -1.75 18.44 -16.82
CA LYS A 214 -1.19 17.71 -17.96
C LYS A 214 -0.83 16.29 -17.53
N GLU A 215 -1.42 15.32 -18.20
CA GLU A 215 -1.14 13.91 -17.91
C GLU A 215 0.20 13.47 -18.52
N THR A 216 1.01 12.77 -17.74
CA THR A 216 2.23 12.07 -18.19
C THR A 216 1.89 10.70 -18.77
N ILE A 217 0.75 10.11 -18.39
CA ILE A 217 0.28 8.81 -18.90
C ILE A 217 -1.14 8.95 -19.47
N THR A 218 -1.32 8.63 -20.75
CA THR A 218 -2.63 8.57 -21.41
C THR A 218 -2.98 7.12 -21.77
N PRO A 219 -4.08 6.55 -21.27
CA PRO A 219 -4.60 5.27 -21.76
C PRO A 219 -4.98 5.32 -23.25
N ILE A 220 -4.73 4.24 -23.98
CA ILE A 220 -5.09 4.08 -25.40
C ILE A 220 -5.75 2.70 -25.63
N PRO A 221 -6.69 2.59 -26.59
CA PRO A 221 -7.21 3.65 -27.46
C PRO A 221 -8.19 4.61 -26.77
N ASP A 222 -8.67 4.26 -25.58
CA ASP A 222 -9.66 5.05 -24.83
C ASP A 222 -8.99 5.79 -23.65
N ALA A 223 -8.80 7.10 -23.81
CA ALA A 223 -8.20 7.96 -22.79
C ALA A 223 -9.07 8.19 -21.54
N THR A 224 -10.34 7.77 -21.58
CA THR A 224 -11.27 7.93 -20.44
C THR A 224 -11.10 6.84 -19.38
N VAL A 225 -10.38 5.76 -19.70
CA VAL A 225 -10.07 4.68 -18.77
C VAL A 225 -9.40 5.24 -17.51
N ARG A 226 -9.86 4.77 -16.34
CA ARG A 226 -9.30 5.15 -15.04
C ARG A 226 -8.04 4.33 -14.76
N ILE A 227 -7.00 5.01 -14.28
CA ILE A 227 -5.70 4.46 -13.85
C ILE A 227 -5.28 5.14 -12.54
N GLY A 228 -4.42 4.51 -11.74
CA GLY A 228 -3.89 5.10 -10.50
C GLY A 228 -4.70 4.82 -9.24
N GLN A 229 -5.62 3.83 -9.25
CA GLN A 229 -6.33 3.47 -8.03
C GLN A 229 -5.37 2.84 -7.01
N SER A 230 -5.52 3.17 -5.72
CA SER A 230 -4.68 2.62 -4.65
C SER A 230 -5.49 1.97 -3.51
N LEU A 231 -6.74 1.61 -3.76
CA LEU A 231 -7.67 1.18 -2.72
C LEU A 231 -7.47 -0.28 -2.35
N GLU A 232 -7.46 -1.16 -3.36
CA GLU A 232 -7.24 -2.59 -3.16
C GLU A 232 -6.62 -3.25 -4.40
N MET A 233 -6.06 -4.45 -4.22
CA MET A 233 -5.60 -5.26 -5.35
C MET A 233 -6.77 -5.60 -6.28
N SER A 234 -6.55 -5.41 -7.57
CA SER A 234 -7.48 -5.87 -8.60
C SER A 234 -7.56 -7.40 -8.64
N ALA A 235 -8.57 -7.93 -9.33
CA ALA A 235 -8.65 -9.37 -9.59
C ALA A 235 -7.42 -9.88 -10.38
N ILE A 236 -6.86 -9.05 -11.27
CA ILE A 236 -5.68 -9.39 -12.07
C ILE A 236 -4.42 -9.34 -11.20
N ASP A 237 -4.28 -8.38 -10.27
CA ASP A 237 -3.18 -8.37 -9.30
C ASP A 237 -3.13 -9.67 -8.49
N VAL A 238 -4.29 -10.10 -7.97
CA VAL A 238 -4.45 -11.38 -7.27
C VAL A 238 -4.08 -12.56 -8.15
N GLN A 239 -4.52 -12.56 -9.41
CA GLN A 239 -4.19 -13.61 -10.37
C GLN A 239 -2.68 -13.67 -10.64
N ARG A 240 -2.00 -12.52 -10.74
CA ARG A 240 -0.54 -12.45 -10.94
C ARG A 240 0.19 -13.04 -9.75
N VAL A 241 -0.20 -12.69 -8.52
CA VAL A 241 0.37 -13.28 -7.30
C VAL A 241 0.16 -14.79 -7.29
N ASN A 242 -1.06 -15.26 -7.55
CA ASN A 242 -1.38 -16.69 -7.54
C ASN A 242 -0.61 -17.47 -8.62
N LYS A 243 -0.52 -16.93 -9.85
CA LYS A 243 0.22 -17.57 -10.94
C LYS A 243 1.73 -17.62 -10.67
N LEU A 244 2.31 -16.54 -10.14
CA LEU A 244 3.74 -16.47 -9.82
C LEU A 244 4.12 -17.49 -8.72
N TYR A 245 3.35 -17.51 -7.63
CA TYR A 245 3.61 -18.40 -6.49
C TYR A 245 2.98 -19.80 -6.62
N ARG A 246 2.27 -20.04 -7.72
CA ARG A 246 1.56 -21.30 -8.01
C ARG A 246 0.61 -21.70 -6.90
N CYS A 247 -0.09 -20.70 -6.36
CA CYS A 247 -1.34 -20.95 -5.67
C CYS A 247 -2.31 -21.60 -6.69
#